data_AF-A0A955Z8J2-F1
#
_entry.id   AF-A0A955Z8J2-F1
#
_cell.length_a   1.000
_cell.length_b   1.000
_cell.length_c   1.000
_cell.angle_alpha   90.00
_cell.angle_beta   90.00
_cell.angle_gamma   90.00
#
_symmetry.space_group_name_H-M   'P 1'
#
loop_
_entity.id
_entity.type
_entity.pdbx_description
1 polymer ?
#
loop_
_entity_poly.entity_id
_entity_poly.type
_entity_poly.pdbx_seq_one_letter_code
_entity_poly.pdbx_strand_id
1 'polypeptide(L)'
;TIDRVIDVAEELGGHLAGRKDTSVQIKVPSASFREALTKIEGIGGVTSRSVSADDVSEEFHDLEVRLANLRATRQRLQEFMAKANAVNDMLTVERELERVAGEIDRITGRLEFLRTRAAMSIIAVELRAKPKAAPIVKHDPPPPPPPRTANLPIPWVQTIGIDPLLSLGK
;
A
#
# COMPACT_ATOMS: atom_id res chain seq x y z
N THR A 1 5.67 -19.96 7.45
CA THR A 1 4.91 -19.20 6.43
C THR A 1 5.49 -17.82 6.20
N ILE A 2 5.77 -17.05 7.27
CA ILE A 2 6.52 -15.79 7.16
C ILE A 2 7.94 -16.02 6.63
N ASP A 3 8.62 -17.07 7.08
CA ASP A 3 10.01 -17.34 6.66
C ASP A 3 10.11 -17.55 5.14
N ARG A 4 9.13 -18.26 4.52
CA ARG A 4 9.06 -18.40 3.06
C ARG A 4 8.93 -17.06 2.31
N VAL A 5 8.28 -16.06 2.91
CA VAL A 5 8.20 -14.71 2.30
C VAL A 5 9.57 -14.01 2.36
N ILE A 6 10.33 -14.24 3.43
CA ILE A 6 11.68 -13.71 3.60
C ILE A 6 12.63 -14.39 2.61
N ASP A 7 12.54 -15.72 2.48
CA ASP A 7 13.36 -16.50 1.53
C ASP A 7 13.16 -16.00 0.09
N VAL A 8 11.90 -15.73 -0.32
CA VAL A 8 11.59 -15.16 -1.65
C VAL A 8 12.22 -13.78 -1.83
N ALA A 9 12.22 -12.95 -0.78
CA ALA A 9 12.85 -11.64 -0.85
C ALA A 9 14.36 -11.78 -1.06
N GLU A 10 15.03 -12.62 -0.26
CA GLU A 10 16.48 -12.83 -0.32
C GLU A 10 16.92 -13.45 -1.65
N GLU A 11 16.17 -14.43 -2.17
CA GLU A 11 16.42 -15.05 -3.49
C GLU A 11 16.44 -13.99 -4.62
N LEU A 12 15.59 -12.97 -4.50
CA LEU A 12 15.42 -11.93 -5.50
C LEU A 12 16.29 -10.69 -5.25
N GLY A 13 17.29 -10.80 -4.38
CA GLY A 13 18.21 -9.72 -4.02
C GLY A 13 17.62 -8.67 -3.08
N GLY A 14 16.50 -9.00 -2.44
CA GLY A 14 15.85 -8.22 -1.41
C GLY A 14 16.30 -8.58 0.01
N HIS A 15 15.68 -7.96 1.00
CA HIS A 15 15.95 -8.18 2.41
C HIS A 15 14.72 -7.91 3.29
N LEU A 16 14.77 -8.43 4.52
CA LEU A 16 13.79 -8.14 5.55
C LEU A 16 13.90 -6.67 6.01
N ALA A 17 12.78 -5.95 5.98
CA ALA A 17 12.68 -4.59 6.50
C ALA A 17 12.04 -4.53 7.90
N GLY A 18 11.15 -5.47 8.22
CA GLY A 18 10.54 -5.59 9.54
C GLY A 18 9.64 -6.81 9.68
N ARG A 19 9.54 -7.36 10.89
CA ARG A 19 8.71 -8.53 11.20
C ARG A 19 7.93 -8.29 12.49
N LYS A 20 6.67 -8.74 12.49
CA LYS A 20 5.78 -8.86 13.66
C LYS A 20 5.16 -10.27 13.66
N ASP A 21 4.35 -10.57 14.67
CA ASP A 21 3.75 -11.89 14.86
C ASP A 21 2.90 -12.35 13.67
N THR A 22 2.15 -11.42 13.07
CA THR A 22 1.23 -11.69 11.95
C THR A 22 1.56 -10.92 10.69
N SER A 23 2.64 -10.15 10.66
CA SER A 23 3.00 -9.38 9.46
C SER A 23 4.51 -9.33 9.21
N VAL A 24 4.86 -9.20 7.94
CA VAL A 24 6.24 -9.06 7.48
C VAL A 24 6.32 -7.99 6.42
N GLN A 25 7.39 -7.20 6.47
CA GLN A 25 7.71 -6.19 5.47
C GLN A 25 9.08 -6.53 4.88
N ILE A 26 9.13 -6.65 3.57
CA ILE A 26 10.35 -6.93 2.82
C ILE A 26 10.60 -5.78 1.84
N LYS A 27 11.88 -5.56 1.53
CA LYS A 27 12.33 -4.68 0.45
C LYS A 27 12.93 -5.53 -0.65
N VAL A 28 12.51 -5.31 -1.88
CA VAL A 28 13.02 -6.00 -3.07
C VAL A 28 13.42 -4.98 -4.13
N PRO A 29 14.39 -5.27 -5.01
CA PRO A 29 14.66 -4.43 -6.16
C PRO A 29 13.37 -4.24 -6.99
N SER A 30 13.12 -3.03 -7.46
CA SER A 30 11.89 -2.70 -8.21
C SER A 30 11.72 -3.55 -9.47
N ALA A 31 12.82 -3.96 -10.10
CA ALA A 31 12.80 -4.89 -11.23
C ALA A 31 12.23 -6.29 -10.85
N SER A 32 12.51 -6.75 -9.63
CA SER A 32 12.08 -8.06 -9.11
C SER A 32 10.71 -8.03 -8.43
N PHE A 33 10.07 -6.85 -8.31
CA PHE A 33 8.81 -6.68 -7.58
C PHE A 33 7.70 -7.61 -8.07
N ARG A 34 7.49 -7.68 -9.40
CA ARG A 34 6.41 -8.51 -9.98
C ARG A 34 6.62 -9.99 -9.70
N GLU A 35 7.86 -10.45 -9.85
CA GLU A 35 8.22 -11.85 -9.58
C GLU A 35 8.05 -12.19 -8.10
N ALA A 36 8.56 -11.34 -7.20
CA ALA A 36 8.42 -11.50 -5.76
C ALA A 36 6.94 -11.61 -5.37
N LEU A 37 6.11 -10.73 -5.92
CA LEU A 37 4.68 -10.70 -5.65
C LEU A 37 4.00 -12.01 -6.10
N THR A 38 4.26 -12.49 -7.32
CA THR A 38 3.71 -13.76 -7.80
C THR A 38 4.15 -14.95 -6.94
N LYS A 39 5.43 -15.01 -6.55
CA LYS A 39 5.93 -16.07 -5.65
C LYS A 39 5.24 -16.04 -4.29
N ILE A 40 5.04 -14.85 -3.71
CA ILE A 40 4.37 -14.67 -2.41
C ILE A 40 2.89 -15.07 -2.50
N GLU A 41 2.19 -14.73 -3.58
CA GLU A 41 0.81 -15.14 -3.81
C GLU A 41 0.67 -16.67 -3.91
N GLY A 42 1.71 -17.39 -4.35
CA GLY A 42 1.73 -18.85 -4.38
C GLY A 42 1.88 -19.54 -3.01
N ILE A 43 2.28 -18.81 -1.96
CA ILE A 43 2.53 -19.37 -0.62
C ILE A 43 1.22 -19.70 0.12
N GLY A 44 0.12 -19.01 -0.21
CA GLY A 44 -1.17 -19.13 0.45
C GLY A 44 -2.32 -18.45 -0.31
N GLY A 45 -3.51 -18.43 0.28
CA GLY A 45 -4.66 -17.74 -0.32
C GLY A 45 -4.59 -16.23 -0.08
N VAL A 46 -4.69 -15.45 -1.16
CA VAL A 46 -4.76 -13.98 -1.08
C VAL A 46 -6.20 -13.55 -0.81
N THR A 47 -6.44 -12.95 0.35
CA THR A 47 -7.76 -12.39 0.70
C THR A 47 -7.94 -10.96 0.19
N SER A 48 -6.85 -10.19 0.14
CA SER A 48 -6.84 -8.79 -0.30
C SER A 48 -5.47 -8.40 -0.80
N ARG A 49 -5.42 -7.53 -1.82
CA ARG A 49 -4.19 -6.97 -2.38
C ARG A 49 -4.40 -5.50 -2.76
N SER A 50 -3.40 -4.68 -2.47
CA SER A 50 -3.29 -3.31 -2.95
C SER A 50 -1.88 -3.07 -3.47
N VAL A 51 -1.75 -2.37 -4.60
CA VAL A 51 -0.47 -2.02 -5.22
C VAL A 51 -0.51 -0.55 -5.59
N SER A 52 0.50 0.20 -5.17
CA SER A 52 0.70 1.60 -5.52
C SER A 52 2.09 1.80 -6.12
N ALA A 53 2.22 2.78 -7.00
CA ALA A 53 3.49 3.20 -7.57
C ALA A 53 3.55 4.73 -7.54
N ASP A 54 4.67 5.27 -7.07
CA ASP A 54 4.93 6.71 -7.08
C ASP A 54 5.82 7.03 -8.28
N ASP A 55 5.36 7.90 -9.19
CA ASP A 55 6.21 8.44 -10.26
C ASP A 55 6.95 9.68 -9.75
N VAL A 56 8.28 9.65 -9.85
CA VAL A 56 9.19 10.72 -9.41
C VAL A 56 10.05 11.24 -10.57
N SER A 57 9.71 10.86 -11.80
CA SER A 57 10.52 11.16 -13.00
C SER A 57 10.64 12.66 -13.26
N GLU A 58 9.52 13.39 -13.13
CA GLU A 58 9.47 14.84 -13.29
C GLU A 58 10.33 15.55 -12.23
N GLU A 59 10.14 15.21 -10.95
CA GLU A 59 10.92 15.79 -9.85
C GLU A 59 12.42 15.51 -10.02
N PHE A 60 12.78 14.29 -10.42
CA PHE A 60 14.17 13.90 -10.62
C PHE A 60 14.82 14.73 -11.74
N HIS A 61 14.14 14.86 -12.88
CA HIS A 61 14.63 15.64 -14.02
C HIS A 61 14.82 17.13 -13.66
N ASP A 62 13.83 17.73 -12.99
CA ASP A 62 13.89 19.12 -12.56
C ASP A 62 15.08 19.39 -11.63
N LEU A 63 15.33 18.47 -10.70
CA LEU A 63 16.47 18.55 -9.79
C LEU A 63 17.81 18.41 -10.51
N GLU A 64 17.92 17.56 -11.53
CA GLU A 64 19.12 17.46 -12.36
C GLU A 64 19.42 18.76 -13.11
N VAL A 65 18.40 19.37 -13.73
CA VAL A 65 18.53 20.66 -14.43
C VAL A 65 18.95 21.75 -13.44
N ARG A 66 18.32 21.80 -12.27
CA ARG A 66 18.66 22.78 -11.23
C ARG A 66 20.09 22.58 -10.70
N LEU A 67 20.52 21.34 -10.51
CA LEU A 67 21.88 21.00 -10.10
C LEU A 67 22.91 21.46 -11.14
N ALA A 68 22.66 21.22 -12.42
CA ALA A 68 23.52 21.67 -13.50
C ALA A 68 23.68 23.20 -13.51
N ASN A 69 22.56 23.93 -13.35
CA ASN A 69 22.57 25.39 -13.28
C ASN A 69 23.34 25.91 -12.06
N LEU A 70 23.17 25.31 -10.88
CA LEU A 70 23.92 25.71 -9.69
C LEU A 70 25.42 25.44 -9.82
N ARG A 71 25.82 24.32 -10.43
CA ARG A 71 27.22 24.03 -10.71
C ARG A 71 27.85 25.06 -11.65
N ALA A 72 27.13 25.46 -12.70
CA ALA A 72 27.57 26.54 -13.59
C ALA A 72 27.69 27.88 -12.86
N THR A 73 26.72 28.22 -12.00
CA THR A 73 26.78 29.41 -11.15
C THR A 73 27.98 29.39 -10.21
N ARG A 74 28.24 28.26 -9.55
CA ARG A 74 29.42 28.08 -8.68
C ARG A 74 30.71 28.31 -9.45
N GLN A 75 30.84 27.78 -10.65
CA GLN A 75 32.01 27.99 -11.50
C GLN A 75 32.21 29.48 -11.83
N ARG A 76 31.15 30.20 -12.22
CA ARG A 76 31.23 31.65 -12.47
C ARG A 76 31.63 32.43 -11.23
N LEU A 77 31.12 32.07 -10.05
CA LEU A 77 31.51 32.67 -8.78
C LEU A 77 33.01 32.42 -8.48
N GLN A 78 33.52 31.21 -8.74
CA GLN A 78 34.95 30.92 -8.61
C GLN A 78 35.81 31.76 -9.56
N GLU A 79 35.35 31.98 -10.80
CA GLU A 79 36.01 32.87 -11.76
C GLU A 79 36.01 34.34 -11.29
N PHE A 80 34.93 34.80 -10.64
CA PHE A 80 34.89 36.13 -10.03
C PHE A 80 35.81 36.23 -8.81
N MET A 81 35.85 35.20 -7.96
CA MET A 81 36.78 35.13 -6.82
C MET A 81 38.24 35.28 -7.28
N ALA A 82 38.62 34.60 -8.37
CA ALA A 82 39.97 34.66 -8.92
C ALA A 82 40.38 36.06 -9.45
N LYS A 83 39.40 36.91 -9.77
CA LYS A 83 39.61 38.29 -10.26
C LYS A 83 39.43 39.36 -9.18
N ALA A 84 38.92 38.98 -8.01
CA ALA A 84 38.64 39.91 -6.93
C ALA A 84 39.95 40.43 -6.31
N ASN A 85 40.10 41.75 -6.21
CA ASN A 85 41.27 42.40 -5.62
C ASN A 85 40.97 43.08 -4.28
N ALA A 86 39.70 43.36 -4.00
CA ALA A 86 39.27 43.94 -2.74
C ALA A 86 38.77 42.85 -1.78
N VAL A 87 39.20 42.93 -0.52
CA VAL A 87 38.77 41.98 0.54
C VAL A 87 37.26 41.94 0.70
N ASN A 88 36.57 43.08 0.56
CA ASN A 88 35.12 43.13 0.66
C ASN A 88 34.43 42.34 -0.47
N ASP A 89 34.99 42.37 -1.68
CA ASP A 89 34.47 41.62 -2.82
C ASP A 89 34.70 40.12 -2.61
N MET A 90 35.88 39.73 -2.12
CA MET A 90 36.19 38.33 -1.77
C MET A 90 35.21 37.80 -0.72
N LEU A 91 34.97 38.53 0.38
CA LEU A 91 34.02 38.11 1.42
C LEU A 91 32.59 37.98 0.88
N THR A 92 32.21 38.82 -0.09
CA THR A 92 30.90 38.73 -0.74
C THR A 92 30.78 37.49 -1.61
N VAL A 93 31.79 37.21 -2.44
CA VAL A 93 31.80 36.02 -3.29
C VAL A 93 31.86 34.75 -2.47
N GLU A 94 32.61 34.73 -1.36
CA GLU A 94 32.71 33.56 -0.47
C GLU A 94 31.35 33.20 0.13
N ARG A 95 30.61 34.18 0.65
CA ARG A 95 29.25 33.94 1.18
C ARG A 95 28.31 33.36 0.12
N GLU A 96 28.39 33.84 -1.11
CA GLU A 96 27.59 33.30 -2.21
C GLU A 96 28.05 31.89 -2.62
N LEU A 97 29.35 31.61 -2.60
CA LEU A 97 29.87 30.26 -2.84
C LEU A 97 29.39 29.28 -1.78
N GLU A 98 29.44 29.64 -0.50
CA GLU A 98 28.90 28.83 0.61
C GLU A 98 27.41 28.56 0.43
N ARG A 99 26.62 29.58 0.09
CA ARG A 99 25.18 29.43 -0.16
C ARG A 99 24.92 28.44 -1.32
N VAL A 100 25.59 28.63 -2.45
CA VAL A 100 25.43 27.78 -3.64
C VAL A 100 25.89 26.35 -3.37
N ALA A 101 26.99 26.17 -2.63
CA ALA A 101 27.47 24.84 -2.23
C ALA A 101 26.42 24.12 -1.37
N GLY A 102 25.85 24.80 -0.36
CA GLY A 102 24.78 24.23 0.45
C GLY A 102 23.53 23.85 -0.34
N GLU A 103 23.16 24.61 -1.37
CA GLU A 103 22.05 24.24 -2.27
C GLU A 103 22.39 23.02 -3.13
N ILE A 104 23.61 22.94 -3.67
CA ILE A 104 24.10 21.79 -4.44
C ILE A 104 24.03 20.52 -3.58
N ASP A 105 24.48 20.58 -2.33
CA ASP A 105 24.51 19.42 -1.44
C ASP A 105 23.09 18.93 -1.12
N ARG A 106 22.16 19.86 -0.85
CA ARG A 106 20.75 19.51 -0.63
C ARG A 106 20.12 18.84 -1.84
N ILE A 107 20.32 19.39 -3.04
CA ILE A 107 19.76 18.81 -4.27
C ILE A 107 20.39 17.46 -4.58
N THR A 108 21.71 17.33 -4.41
CA THR A 108 22.41 16.06 -4.61
C THR A 108 21.87 14.99 -3.66
N GLY A 109 21.69 15.32 -2.37
CA GLY A 109 21.07 14.41 -1.41
C GLY A 109 19.64 14.02 -1.78
N ARG A 110 18.84 14.95 -2.31
CA ARG A 110 17.47 14.66 -2.77
C ARG A 110 17.45 13.73 -3.98
N LEU A 111 18.33 13.95 -4.96
CA LEU A 111 18.47 13.06 -6.12
C LEU A 111 18.84 11.64 -5.71
N GLU A 112 19.80 11.47 -4.80
CA GLU A 112 20.20 10.15 -4.32
C GLU A 112 19.09 9.45 -3.53
N PHE A 113 18.31 10.21 -2.75
CA PHE A 113 17.12 9.69 -2.09
C PHE A 113 16.09 9.18 -3.10
N LEU A 114 15.76 9.97 -4.13
CA LEU A 114 14.80 9.58 -5.17
C LEU A 114 15.29 8.37 -5.96
N ARG A 115 16.58 8.34 -6.33
CA ARG A 115 17.22 7.20 -7.01
C ARG A 115 17.08 5.92 -6.20
N THR A 116 17.42 5.96 -4.92
CA THR A 116 17.34 4.80 -4.02
C THR A 116 15.90 4.36 -3.81
N ARG A 117 14.97 5.31 -3.68
CA ARG A 117 13.54 5.03 -3.54
C ARG A 117 12.95 4.40 -4.80
N ALA A 118 13.33 4.85 -5.99
CA ALA A 118 12.87 4.26 -7.25
C ALA A 118 13.46 2.87 -7.48
N ALA A 119 14.67 2.61 -7.01
CA ALA A 119 15.36 1.33 -7.17
C ALA A 119 14.77 0.19 -6.32
N MET A 120 14.05 0.50 -5.24
CA MET A 120 13.53 -0.47 -4.28
C MET A 120 12.00 -0.39 -4.17
N SER A 121 11.38 -1.55 -4.01
CA SER A 121 9.95 -1.70 -3.73
C SER A 121 9.74 -2.34 -2.36
N ILE A 122 8.69 -1.91 -1.65
CA ILE A 122 8.30 -2.45 -0.35
C ILE A 122 7.09 -3.35 -0.54
N ILE A 123 7.16 -4.58 -0.03
CA ILE A 123 6.01 -5.49 0.03
C ILE A 123 5.69 -5.73 1.51
N ALA A 124 4.46 -5.39 1.90
CA ALA A 124 3.93 -5.66 3.23
C ALA A 124 2.92 -6.80 3.14
N VAL A 125 3.14 -7.87 3.91
CA VAL A 125 2.30 -9.06 3.93
C VAL A 125 1.72 -9.21 5.33
N GLU A 126 0.39 -9.28 5.43
CA GLU A 126 -0.34 -9.61 6.66
C GLU A 126 -0.93 -11.02 6.53
N LEU A 127 -0.67 -11.86 7.52
CA LEU A 127 -1.15 -13.23 7.58
C LEU A 127 -2.34 -13.31 8.53
N ARG A 128 -3.42 -13.93 8.07
CA ARG A 128 -4.60 -14.22 8.88
C ARG A 128 -4.83 -15.72 8.95
N ALA A 129 -5.13 -16.20 10.15
CA ALA A 129 -5.54 -17.59 10.35
C ALA A 129 -6.87 -17.83 9.62
N LYS A 130 -6.99 -18.98 8.94
CA LYS A 130 -8.30 -19.39 8.41
C LYS A 130 -9.25 -19.60 9.59
N PRO A 131 -10.46 -19.02 9.59
CA PRO A 131 -11.44 -19.32 10.63
C PRO A 131 -11.72 -20.83 10.59
N LYS A 132 -11.64 -21.49 11.75
CA LYS A 132 -12.04 -22.88 11.89
C LYS A 132 -13.54 -22.93 11.54
N ALA A 133 -13.91 -23.68 10.51
CA ALA A 133 -15.31 -23.88 10.18
C ALA A 133 -16.02 -24.38 11.44
N ALA A 134 -16.99 -23.62 11.94
CA ALA A 134 -17.85 -24.12 13.01
C ALA A 134 -18.56 -25.37 12.47
N PRO A 135 -18.66 -26.47 13.26
CA PRO A 135 -19.51 -27.57 12.85
C PRO A 135 -20.90 -27.00 12.57
N ILE A 136 -21.50 -27.40 11.44
CA ILE A 136 -22.92 -27.14 11.17
C ILE A 136 -23.66 -27.89 12.27
N VAL A 137 -23.96 -27.21 13.38
CA VAL A 137 -24.90 -27.72 14.36
C VAL A 137 -26.22 -27.77 13.61
N LYS A 138 -26.68 -28.97 13.27
CA LYS A 138 -28.06 -29.18 12.84
C LYS A 138 -28.93 -28.70 14.00
N HIS A 139 -29.39 -27.46 13.96
CA HIS A 139 -30.45 -27.03 14.83
C HIS A 139 -31.71 -27.71 14.30
N ASP A 140 -32.43 -28.43 15.15
CA ASP A 140 -33.75 -28.92 14.78
C ASP A 140 -34.57 -27.72 14.27
N PRO A 141 -35.38 -27.90 13.21
CA PRO A 141 -36.23 -26.83 12.73
C PRO A 141 -37.04 -26.30 13.92
N PRO A 142 -37.17 -24.97 14.07
CA PRO A 142 -37.96 -24.40 15.16
C PRO A 142 -39.36 -25.03 15.12
N PRO A 143 -39.98 -25.31 16.29
CA PRO A 143 -41.31 -25.89 16.32
C PRO A 143 -42.24 -25.06 15.43
N PRO A 144 -43.11 -25.70 14.63
CA PRO A 144 -44.02 -24.96 13.77
C PRO A 144 -44.79 -23.94 14.61
N PRO A 145 -44.98 -22.70 14.10
CA PRO A 145 -45.77 -21.71 14.82
C PRO A 145 -47.14 -22.31 15.16
N PRO A 146 -47.71 -22.02 16.34
CA PRO A 146 -49.04 -22.51 16.68
C PRO A 146 -50.03 -22.10 15.57
N PRO A 147 -51.00 -22.97 15.22
CA PRO A 147 -51.97 -22.66 14.19
C PRO A 147 -52.66 -21.34 14.54
N ARG A 148 -52.65 -20.37 13.60
CA ARG A 148 -53.37 -19.12 13.77
C ARG A 148 -54.86 -19.44 13.83
N THR A 149 -55.46 -19.34 15.00
CA THR A 149 -56.92 -19.32 15.14
C THR A 149 -57.42 -18.00 14.55
N ALA A 150 -57.96 -18.03 13.34
CA ALA A 150 -58.63 -16.88 12.76
C ALA A 150 -59.95 -16.67 13.52
N ASN A 151 -60.01 -15.69 14.41
CA ASN A 151 -61.25 -15.30 15.08
C ASN A 151 -62.10 -14.48 14.11
N LEU A 152 -62.87 -15.18 13.27
CA LEU A 152 -63.76 -14.55 12.31
C LEU A 152 -65.07 -14.15 13.00
N PRO A 153 -65.62 -12.95 12.71
CA PRO A 153 -66.80 -12.40 13.39
C PRO A 153 -68.12 -13.09 13.01
N ILE A 154 -68.08 -14.13 12.17
CA ILE A 154 -69.25 -14.87 11.69
C ILE A 154 -69.33 -16.25 12.37
N PRO A 155 -70.32 -16.51 13.24
CA PRO A 155 -70.36 -17.71 14.08
C PRO A 155 -70.49 -19.01 13.28
N TRP A 156 -71.22 -18.99 12.17
CA TRP A 156 -71.53 -20.20 11.41
C TRP A 156 -70.31 -20.81 10.70
N VAL A 157 -69.25 -20.03 10.46
CA VAL A 157 -68.00 -20.53 9.82
C VAL A 157 -67.14 -21.33 10.82
N GLN A 158 -67.25 -21.06 12.11
CA GLN A 158 -66.47 -21.77 13.14
C GLN A 158 -66.94 -23.22 13.34
N THR A 159 -68.23 -23.50 13.10
CA THR A 159 -68.83 -24.82 13.36
C THR A 159 -68.64 -25.82 12.21
N ILE A 160 -68.52 -25.33 10.98
CA ILE A 160 -68.55 -26.18 9.76
C ILE A 160 -67.12 -26.44 9.24
N GLY A 161 -66.13 -25.66 9.70
CA GLY A 161 -64.78 -25.68 9.14
C GLY A 161 -64.73 -25.01 7.76
N ILE A 162 -63.54 -24.59 7.32
CA ILE A 162 -63.35 -23.85 6.06
C ILE A 162 -63.28 -24.83 4.86
N ASP A 163 -63.05 -26.12 5.12
CA ASP A 163 -62.85 -27.16 4.10
C ASP A 163 -64.03 -27.36 3.12
N PRO A 164 -65.31 -27.31 3.55
CA PRO A 164 -66.43 -27.44 2.61
C PRO A 164 -66.53 -26.25 1.65
N LEU A 165 -66.11 -25.05 2.08
CA LEU A 165 -66.20 -23.82 1.28
C LEU A 165 -65.20 -23.82 0.11
N LEU A 166 -64.03 -24.43 0.29
CA LEU A 166 -63.02 -24.56 -0.76
C LEU A 166 -63.39 -25.62 -1.82
N SER A 167 -64.34 -26.50 -1.51
CA SER A 167 -64.79 -27.58 -2.39
C SER A 167 -65.89 -27.17 -3.39
N LEU A 168 -66.56 -26.03 -3.18
CA LEU A 168 -67.64 -25.54 -4.06
C LEU A 168 -67.15 -24.75 -5.29
N GLY A 169 -65.83 -24.60 -5.46
CA GLY A 169 -65.23 -23.85 -6.57
C GLY A 169 -64.64 -24.71 -7.69
N LYS A 170 -64.95 -26.01 -7.75
CA LYS A 170 -64.53 -26.91 -8.83
C LYS A 170 -65.74 -27.58 -9.49
#